data_AF-A0A2D7PQE8-F1
#
_entry.id   AF-A0A2D7PQE8-F1
#
_cell.length_a   1.000
_cell.length_b   1.000
_cell.length_c   1.000
_cell.angle_alpha   90.00
_cell.angle_beta   90.00
_cell.angle_gamma   90.00
#
_symmetry.space_group_name_H-M   'P 1'
#
loop_
_entity.id
_entity.type
_entity.pdbx_description
1 polymer ?
#
loop_
_entity_poly.entity_id
_entity_poly.type
_entity_poly.pdbx_seq_one_letter_code
_entity_poly.pdbx_strand_id
1 'polypeptide(L)'
;MSRESQQDSRARDTRHRAGGILVEFCLSVMALWLIAAAIVDLGRAFSAAHLLQSAARSAAREIALDDETAWNAPFQTALERVFDRNYLVVDAGCLEDLALEAGTTPDFELREALQGRVLNLALKPLMIFEDVQLDGRQNRLIRYPGALLASGQEDEQETCALENYTVGIPEINDEDSRIDIWPVVAELVEGSYSLEPSGGSSIPPGTATLLIRYPFQAVALTAWRVVDGFNQPLLASENDGYQTAFREDLAEGVATLDALDARQSDGGLQAYAQNGLGKTLPVYGGRLGLGVQGVLGREVRPYRRVITAQAMAPREVIGAGSNL
;
A
#
# COMPACT_ATOMS: atom_id res chain seq x y z
N MET A 1 49.58 -7.52 -53.91
CA MET A 1 48.83 -6.35 -53.38
C MET A 1 47.30 -6.44 -53.54
N SER A 2 46.71 -7.12 -54.54
CA SER A 2 45.23 -7.13 -54.70
C SER A 2 44.44 -8.10 -53.80
N ARG A 3 45.10 -9.04 -53.11
CA ARG A 3 44.42 -10.04 -52.26
C ARG A 3 44.22 -9.59 -50.80
N GLU A 4 45.11 -8.78 -50.24
CA GLU A 4 44.98 -8.24 -48.88
C GLU A 4 43.83 -7.22 -48.79
N SER A 5 43.67 -6.37 -49.81
CA SER A 5 42.56 -5.40 -49.91
C SER A 5 41.17 -6.06 -49.91
N GLN A 6 41.03 -7.26 -50.49
CA GLN A 6 39.76 -8.00 -50.49
C GLN A 6 39.49 -8.77 -49.19
N GLN A 7 40.52 -9.12 -48.41
CA GLN A 7 40.33 -9.74 -47.10
C GLN A 7 39.90 -8.71 -46.06
N ASP A 8 40.45 -7.49 -46.11
CA ASP A 8 40.08 -6.42 -45.19
C ASP A 8 38.65 -5.90 -45.41
N SER A 9 38.16 -5.88 -46.67
CA SER A 9 36.77 -5.46 -46.94
C SER A 9 35.75 -6.48 -46.42
N ARG A 10 35.99 -7.78 -46.61
CA ARG A 10 35.10 -8.84 -46.08
C ARG A 10 35.07 -8.89 -44.56
N ALA A 11 36.20 -8.63 -43.89
CA ALA A 11 36.26 -8.58 -42.43
C ALA A 11 35.51 -7.36 -41.84
N ARG A 12 35.44 -6.24 -42.57
CA ARG A 12 34.64 -5.06 -42.16
C ARG A 12 33.13 -5.32 -42.33
N ASP A 13 32.70 -5.93 -43.43
CA ASP A 13 31.28 -6.23 -43.66
C ASP A 13 30.72 -7.24 -42.65
N THR A 14 31.48 -8.27 -42.26
CA THR A 14 31.05 -9.23 -41.24
C THR A 14 30.94 -8.60 -39.86
N ARG A 15 31.86 -7.70 -39.49
CA ARG A 15 31.76 -6.93 -38.23
C ARG A 15 30.58 -5.97 -38.22
N HIS A 16 30.30 -5.27 -39.32
CA HIS A 16 29.13 -4.39 -39.43
C HIS A 16 27.81 -5.17 -39.32
N ARG A 17 27.70 -6.35 -39.95
CA ARG A 17 26.51 -7.21 -39.83
C ARG A 17 26.33 -7.79 -38.43
N ALA A 18 27.42 -8.23 -37.78
CA ALA A 18 27.37 -8.74 -36.41
C ALA A 18 26.96 -7.65 -35.41
N GLY A 19 27.44 -6.41 -35.60
CA GLY A 19 27.03 -5.27 -34.78
C GLY A 19 25.55 -4.90 -34.96
N GLY A 20 25.04 -4.94 -36.19
CA GLY A 20 23.62 -4.67 -36.47
C GLY A 20 22.68 -5.67 -35.80
N ILE A 21 22.98 -6.97 -35.91
CA ILE A 21 22.17 -8.04 -35.30
C ILE A 21 22.15 -7.91 -33.77
N LEU A 22 23.27 -7.54 -33.15
CA LEU A 22 23.33 -7.33 -31.70
C LEU A 22 22.40 -6.17 -31.27
N VAL A 23 22.43 -5.05 -31.99
CA VAL A 23 21.58 -3.89 -31.69
C VAL A 23 20.10 -4.24 -31.86
N GLU A 24 19.73 -4.93 -32.94
CA GLU A 24 18.35 -5.36 -33.18
C GLU A 24 17.86 -6.32 -32.09
N PHE A 25 18.71 -7.26 -31.68
CA PHE A 25 18.40 -8.18 -30.59
C PHE A 25 18.23 -7.44 -29.25
N CYS A 26 19.14 -6.53 -28.92
CA CYS A 26 19.06 -5.72 -27.69
C CYS A 26 17.78 -4.88 -27.66
N LEU A 27 17.42 -4.23 -28.78
CA LEU A 27 16.18 -3.44 -28.87
C LEU A 27 14.94 -4.33 -28.73
N SER A 28 14.94 -5.51 -29.34
CA SER A 28 13.82 -6.46 -29.26
C SER A 28 13.62 -7.00 -27.85
N VAL A 29 14.71 -7.39 -27.18
CA VAL A 29 14.68 -7.86 -25.79
C VAL A 29 14.23 -6.75 -24.84
N MET A 30 14.74 -5.53 -25.02
CA MET A 30 14.32 -4.38 -24.23
C MET A 30 12.82 -4.09 -24.40
N ALA A 31 12.32 -4.10 -25.64
CA ALA A 31 10.90 -3.90 -25.91
C ALA A 31 10.02 -4.99 -25.28
N LEU A 32 10.41 -6.26 -25.42
CA LEU A 32 9.70 -7.39 -24.80
C LEU A 32 9.69 -7.29 -23.27
N TRP A 33 10.80 -6.89 -22.68
CA TRP A 33 10.89 -6.68 -21.23
C TRP A 33 9.96 -5.56 -20.77
N LEU A 34 9.92 -4.42 -21.47
CA LEU A 34 9.02 -3.32 -21.14
C LEU A 34 7.54 -3.74 -21.23
N ILE A 35 7.18 -4.52 -22.25
CA ILE A 35 5.82 -5.04 -22.40
C ILE A 35 5.49 -6.00 -21.25
N ALA A 36 6.40 -6.92 -20.92
CA ALA A 36 6.19 -7.87 -19.82
C ALA A 36 6.05 -7.14 -18.47
N ALA A 37 6.89 -6.15 -18.19
CA ALA A 37 6.83 -5.33 -16.99
C ALA A 37 5.49 -4.56 -16.90
N ALA A 38 5.04 -3.96 -18.00
CA ALA A 38 3.76 -3.27 -18.06
C ALA A 38 2.58 -4.22 -17.81
N ILE A 39 2.60 -5.43 -18.37
CA ILE A 39 1.56 -6.44 -18.13
C ILE A 39 1.49 -6.82 -16.64
N VAL A 40 2.64 -7.03 -15.99
CA VAL A 40 2.71 -7.41 -14.58
C VAL A 40 2.21 -6.27 -13.68
N ASP A 41 2.70 -5.05 -13.87
CA ASP A 41 2.28 -3.91 -13.04
C ASP A 41 0.78 -3.59 -13.24
N LEU A 42 0.30 -3.63 -14.48
CA LEU A 42 -1.13 -3.42 -14.77
C LEU A 42 -2.00 -4.54 -14.20
N GLY A 43 -1.57 -5.79 -14.31
CA GLY A 43 -2.28 -6.94 -13.74
C GLY A 43 -2.39 -6.85 -12.22
N ARG A 44 -1.31 -6.43 -11.53
CA ARG A 44 -1.32 -6.17 -10.09
C ARG A 44 -2.25 -5.03 -9.71
N ALA A 45 -2.23 -3.92 -10.46
CA ALA A 45 -3.12 -2.79 -10.22
C ALA A 45 -4.60 -3.19 -10.35
N PHE A 46 -4.96 -3.93 -11.40
CA PHE A 46 -6.33 -4.42 -11.58
C PHE A 46 -6.75 -5.43 -10.51
N SER A 47 -5.87 -6.37 -10.16
CA SER A 47 -6.13 -7.32 -9.09
C SER A 47 -6.39 -6.61 -7.76
N ALA A 48 -5.54 -5.63 -7.40
CA ALA A 48 -5.73 -4.81 -6.22
C ALA A 48 -7.06 -4.03 -6.27
N ALA A 49 -7.38 -3.38 -7.40
CA ALA A 49 -8.64 -2.66 -7.56
C ALA A 49 -9.87 -3.56 -7.40
N HIS A 50 -9.85 -4.78 -7.95
CA HIS A 50 -10.93 -5.75 -7.79
C HIS A 50 -11.11 -6.21 -6.35
N LEU A 51 -10.00 -6.54 -5.66
CA LEU A 51 -10.01 -6.94 -4.25
C LEU A 51 -10.55 -5.81 -3.37
N LEU A 52 -10.06 -4.57 -3.56
CA LEU A 52 -10.53 -3.39 -2.84
C LEU A 52 -12.02 -3.13 -3.07
N GLN A 53 -12.49 -3.22 -4.32
CA GLN A 53 -13.90 -2.99 -4.63
C GLN A 53 -14.80 -4.07 -4.02
N SER A 54 -14.33 -5.33 -3.97
CA SER A 54 -15.03 -6.42 -3.30
C SER A 54 -15.07 -6.20 -1.78
N ALA A 55 -13.93 -5.84 -1.18
CA ALA A 55 -13.82 -5.52 0.23
C ALA A 55 -14.75 -4.35 0.62
N ALA A 56 -14.74 -3.27 -0.16
CA ALA A 56 -15.58 -2.11 0.08
C ALA A 56 -17.07 -2.46 0.06
N ARG A 57 -17.52 -3.26 -0.91
CA ARG A 57 -18.92 -3.70 -1.01
C ARG A 57 -19.32 -4.62 0.14
N SER A 58 -18.43 -5.53 0.54
CA SER A 58 -18.70 -6.42 1.68
C SER A 58 -18.81 -5.62 2.97
N ALA A 59 -17.84 -4.75 3.25
CA ALA A 59 -17.83 -3.93 4.45
C ALA A 59 -19.02 -2.95 4.50
N ALA A 60 -19.34 -2.28 3.38
CA ALA A 60 -20.50 -1.39 3.34
C ALA A 60 -21.81 -2.13 3.65
N ARG A 61 -21.97 -3.37 3.18
CA ARG A 61 -23.14 -4.20 3.51
C ARG A 61 -23.18 -4.60 4.97
N GLU A 62 -22.06 -5.06 5.54
CA GLU A 62 -21.99 -5.43 6.95
C GLU A 62 -22.27 -4.22 7.86
N ILE A 63 -21.75 -3.03 7.52
CA ILE A 63 -22.03 -1.77 8.23
C ILE A 63 -23.53 -1.39 8.09
N ALA A 64 -24.13 -1.62 6.92
CA ALA A 64 -25.52 -1.29 6.66
C ALA A 64 -26.54 -2.23 7.33
N LEU A 65 -26.13 -3.46 7.65
CA LEU A 65 -26.92 -4.46 8.38
C LEU A 65 -26.78 -4.32 9.90
N ASP A 66 -26.08 -3.31 10.38
CA ASP A 66 -25.87 -3.11 11.80
C ASP A 66 -27.16 -2.63 12.48
N ASP A 67 -27.84 -3.58 13.11
CA ASP A 67 -29.06 -3.40 13.89
C ASP A 67 -28.76 -2.86 15.31
N GLU A 68 -27.52 -2.98 15.79
CA GLU A 68 -27.16 -2.66 17.18
C GLU A 68 -26.76 -1.19 17.37
N THR A 69 -26.35 -0.51 16.31
CA THR A 69 -26.02 0.92 16.38
C THR A 69 -27.27 1.77 16.51
N ALA A 70 -27.23 2.73 17.43
CA ALA A 70 -28.31 3.70 17.59
C ALA A 70 -28.63 4.44 16.27
N TRP A 71 -29.85 4.98 16.17
CA TRP A 71 -30.32 5.76 15.02
C TRP A 71 -29.36 6.90 14.61
N ASN A 72 -28.62 7.43 15.58
CA ASN A 72 -27.67 8.54 15.47
C ASN A 72 -26.21 8.13 15.75
N ALA A 73 -25.88 6.84 15.71
CA ALA A 73 -24.51 6.40 15.94
C ALA A 73 -23.57 6.98 14.88
N PRO A 74 -22.37 7.44 15.27
CA PRO A 74 -21.39 7.89 14.30
C PRO A 74 -20.89 6.71 13.46
N PHE A 75 -20.52 6.98 12.22
CA PHE A 75 -19.98 5.98 11.29
C PHE A 75 -18.82 5.17 11.88
N GLN A 76 -17.97 5.82 12.68
CA GLN A 76 -16.80 5.21 13.31
C GLN A 76 -17.17 4.02 14.23
N THR A 77 -18.29 4.10 14.95
CA THR A 77 -18.76 3.00 15.82
C THR A 77 -19.17 1.78 14.99
N ALA A 78 -19.86 1.99 13.88
CA ALA A 78 -20.23 0.89 12.98
C ALA A 78 -19.01 0.31 12.25
N LEU A 79 -18.01 1.16 11.95
CA LEU A 79 -16.77 0.74 11.32
C LEU A 79 -15.95 -0.20 12.24
N GLU A 80 -15.84 0.10 13.53
CA GLU A 80 -15.06 -0.68 14.51
C GLU A 80 -15.48 -2.15 14.60
N ARG A 81 -16.74 -2.45 14.30
CA ARG A 81 -17.28 -3.82 14.27
C ARG A 81 -16.71 -4.64 13.10
N VAL A 82 -16.59 -4.02 11.93
CA VAL A 82 -16.15 -4.70 10.70
C VAL A 82 -14.67 -4.53 10.43
N PHE A 83 -14.04 -3.54 11.07
CA PHE A 83 -12.70 -3.08 10.80
C PHE A 83 -11.98 -2.63 12.07
N ASP A 84 -10.82 -3.20 12.29
CA ASP A 84 -9.92 -2.84 13.37
C ASP A 84 -8.59 -2.35 12.78
N ARG A 85 -8.20 -1.13 13.17
CA ARG A 85 -7.00 -0.45 12.67
C ARG A 85 -5.72 -1.13 13.12
N ASN A 86 -5.73 -1.83 14.26
CA ASN A 86 -4.56 -2.49 14.83
C ASN A 86 -4.19 -3.73 14.01
N TYR A 87 -5.17 -4.37 13.38
CA TYR A 87 -4.94 -5.48 12.45
C TYR A 87 -4.50 -5.07 11.04
N LEU A 88 -4.20 -3.78 10.82
CA LEU A 88 -3.45 -3.36 9.64
C LEU A 88 -1.96 -3.70 9.76
N VAL A 89 -1.47 -3.99 10.96
CA VAL A 89 -0.08 -4.36 11.24
C VAL A 89 -0.07 -5.53 12.22
N VAL A 90 0.40 -6.69 11.76
CA VAL A 90 0.43 -7.92 12.55
C VAL A 90 1.85 -8.44 12.61
N ASP A 91 2.30 -8.86 13.79
CA ASP A 91 3.60 -9.52 13.95
C ASP A 91 3.49 -10.98 13.48
N ALA A 92 4.25 -11.31 12.43
CA ALA A 92 4.29 -12.65 11.86
C ALA A 92 5.00 -13.65 12.77
N GLY A 93 6.02 -13.21 13.51
CA GLY A 93 6.73 -14.06 14.47
C GLY A 93 5.82 -14.46 15.63
N CYS A 94 5.05 -13.51 16.16
CA CYS A 94 4.01 -13.80 17.14
C CYS A 94 2.98 -14.82 16.62
N LEU A 95 2.50 -14.65 15.39
CA LEU A 95 1.56 -15.61 14.78
C LEU A 95 2.17 -17.00 14.59
N GLU A 96 3.45 -17.08 14.23
CA GLU A 96 4.18 -18.34 14.09
C GLU A 96 4.32 -19.06 15.44
N ASP A 97 4.66 -18.33 16.51
CA ASP A 97 4.76 -18.87 17.86
C ASP A 97 3.40 -19.34 18.38
N LEU A 98 2.35 -18.53 18.23
CA LEU A 98 0.99 -18.87 18.63
C LEU A 98 0.47 -20.11 17.89
N ALA A 99 0.69 -20.19 16.58
CA ALA A 99 0.30 -21.35 15.78
C ALA A 99 1.05 -22.62 16.19
N LEU A 100 2.32 -22.50 16.58
CA LEU A 100 3.11 -23.63 17.08
C LEU A 100 2.57 -24.15 18.41
N GLU A 101 2.21 -23.25 19.34
CA GLU A 101 1.63 -23.59 20.64
C GLU A 101 0.24 -24.24 20.49
N ALA A 102 -0.60 -23.70 19.60
CA ALA A 102 -1.94 -24.21 19.33
C ALA A 102 -1.96 -25.48 18.46
N GLY A 103 -0.84 -25.81 17.80
CA GLY A 103 -0.77 -26.91 16.84
C GLY A 103 -1.56 -26.64 15.54
N THR A 104 -1.64 -25.37 15.13
CA THR A 104 -2.39 -24.89 13.98
C THR A 104 -1.44 -24.28 12.93
N THR A 105 -1.93 -23.36 12.10
CA THR A 105 -1.12 -22.63 11.11
C THR A 105 -1.24 -21.13 11.37
N PRO A 106 -0.22 -20.31 11.06
CA PRO A 106 -0.30 -18.86 11.26
C PRO A 106 -1.48 -18.21 10.52
N ASP A 107 -1.84 -18.77 9.35
CA ASP A 107 -2.99 -18.34 8.57
C ASP A 107 -4.33 -18.57 9.30
N PHE A 108 -4.43 -19.70 10.01
CA PHE A 108 -5.59 -20.06 10.80
C PHE A 108 -5.75 -19.12 12.01
N GLU A 109 -4.68 -18.91 12.78
CA GLU A 109 -4.67 -18.01 13.93
C GLU A 109 -5.03 -16.58 13.53
N LEU A 110 -4.44 -16.08 12.44
CA LEU A 110 -4.79 -14.76 11.91
C LEU A 110 -6.26 -14.69 11.49
N ARG A 111 -6.80 -15.75 10.88
CA ARG A 111 -8.22 -15.78 10.47
C ARG A 111 -9.16 -15.82 11.67
N GLU A 112 -8.78 -16.52 12.73
CA GLU A 112 -9.53 -16.58 13.99
C GLU A 112 -9.49 -15.22 14.71
N ALA A 113 -8.32 -14.59 14.81
CA ALA A 113 -8.18 -13.25 15.39
C ALA A 113 -8.98 -12.18 14.61
N LEU A 114 -9.16 -12.38 13.30
CA LEU A 114 -9.95 -11.50 12.44
C LEU A 114 -11.43 -11.91 12.32
N GLN A 115 -11.89 -12.91 13.09
CA GLN A 115 -13.29 -13.34 13.05
C GLN A 115 -14.22 -12.18 13.43
N GLY A 116 -15.27 -11.95 12.63
CA GLY A 116 -16.17 -10.79 12.76
C GLY A 116 -15.67 -9.51 12.07
N ARG A 117 -14.36 -9.37 11.85
CA ARG A 117 -13.75 -8.21 11.16
C ARG A 117 -13.64 -8.46 9.66
N VAL A 118 -14.80 -8.46 9.00
CA VAL A 118 -14.94 -8.81 7.58
C VAL A 118 -14.04 -7.95 6.68
N LEU A 119 -13.84 -6.66 7.02
CA LEU A 119 -12.99 -5.78 6.22
C LEU A 119 -11.51 -6.18 6.33
N ASN A 120 -10.98 -6.41 7.53
CA ASN A 120 -9.59 -6.85 7.69
C ASN A 120 -9.33 -8.18 6.96
N LEU A 121 -10.25 -9.14 7.07
CA LEU A 121 -10.16 -10.40 6.32
C LEU A 121 -10.11 -10.17 4.80
N ALA A 122 -10.94 -9.26 4.28
CA ALA A 122 -10.98 -8.94 2.86
C ALA A 122 -9.73 -8.17 2.38
N LEU A 123 -9.09 -7.40 3.27
CA LEU A 123 -7.85 -6.66 2.96
C LEU A 123 -6.58 -7.53 3.07
N LYS A 124 -6.63 -8.67 3.76
CA LYS A 124 -5.49 -9.58 3.95
C LYS A 124 -4.70 -9.90 2.66
N PRO A 125 -5.32 -10.19 1.51
CA PRO A 125 -4.57 -10.49 0.27
C PRO A 125 -3.77 -9.31 -0.29
N LEU A 126 -4.03 -8.08 0.19
CA LEU A 126 -3.33 -6.87 -0.20
C LEU A 126 -2.19 -6.51 0.75
N MET A 127 -2.07 -7.22 1.87
CA MET A 127 -1.01 -7.00 2.85
C MET A 127 0.32 -7.52 2.30
N ILE A 128 1.40 -6.89 2.78
CA ILE A 128 2.77 -7.21 2.42
C ILE A 128 3.51 -7.76 3.63
N PHE A 129 4.53 -8.58 3.35
CA PHE A 129 5.50 -9.01 4.35
C PHE A 129 6.69 -8.06 4.33
N GLU A 130 7.09 -7.60 5.51
CA GLU A 130 8.27 -6.75 5.66
C GLU A 130 8.98 -7.04 6.97
N ASP A 131 10.30 -7.18 6.91
CA ASP A 131 11.14 -7.20 8.10
C ASP A 131 11.51 -5.75 8.45
N VAL A 132 11.16 -5.29 9.64
CA VAL A 132 11.43 -3.93 10.13
C VAL A 132 12.05 -3.97 11.51
N GLN A 133 12.89 -2.98 11.82
CA GLN A 133 13.40 -2.80 13.17
C GLN A 133 12.48 -1.86 13.95
N LEU A 134 11.72 -2.40 14.91
CA LEU A 134 10.87 -1.63 15.83
C LEU A 134 11.46 -1.75 17.24
N ASP A 135 11.59 -0.61 17.94
CA ASP A 135 12.08 -0.57 19.33
C ASP A 135 13.41 -1.33 19.55
N GLY A 136 14.28 -1.28 18.53
CA GLY A 136 15.58 -1.95 18.52
C GLY A 136 15.53 -3.46 18.20
N ARG A 137 14.35 -4.06 18.06
CA ARG A 137 14.15 -5.48 17.70
C ARG A 137 13.80 -5.65 16.22
N GLN A 138 14.28 -6.73 15.61
CA GLN A 138 13.89 -7.11 14.25
C GLN A 138 12.57 -7.87 14.31
N ASN A 139 11.52 -7.29 13.75
CA ASN A 139 10.19 -7.87 13.71
C ASN A 139 9.81 -8.14 12.26
N ARG A 140 9.26 -9.32 12.00
CA ARG A 140 8.66 -9.65 10.70
C ARG A 140 7.19 -9.29 10.76
N LEU A 141 6.76 -8.36 9.91
CA LEU A 141 5.39 -7.86 9.91
C LEU A 141 4.61 -8.33 8.69
N ILE A 142 3.34 -8.60 8.90
CA ILE A 142 2.30 -8.64 7.88
C ILE A 142 1.52 -7.34 8.00
N ARG A 143 1.66 -6.43 7.03
CA ARG A 143 1.03 -5.11 7.13
C ARG A 143 0.39 -4.63 5.85
N TYR A 144 -0.59 -3.75 5.98
CA TYR A 144 -1.13 -3.03 4.83
C TYR A 144 -0.06 -2.09 4.23
N PRO A 145 0.05 -1.95 2.90
CA PRO A 145 0.99 -1.02 2.29
C PRO A 145 0.69 0.44 2.69
N GLY A 146 1.72 1.20 3.05
CA GLY A 146 1.59 2.59 3.48
C GLY A 146 2.67 3.01 4.49
N ALA A 147 2.54 4.21 5.05
CA ALA A 147 3.37 4.71 6.13
C ALA A 147 3.04 3.97 7.43
N LEU A 148 4.06 3.50 8.15
CA LEU A 148 3.88 2.90 9.47
C LEU A 148 3.82 4.02 10.51
N LEU A 149 2.77 4.02 11.31
CA LEU A 149 2.40 5.07 12.24
C LEU A 149 2.36 4.49 13.64
N ALA A 150 3.07 5.07 14.61
CA ALA A 150 2.99 4.65 16.01
C ALA A 150 1.75 5.28 16.65
N SER A 151 0.81 4.49 17.15
CA SER A 151 -0.48 4.90 17.73
C SER A 151 -0.35 5.63 19.08
N GLY A 152 0.81 5.59 19.72
CA GLY A 152 1.07 6.27 21.01
C GLY A 152 0.29 5.71 22.21
N GLN A 153 -0.56 4.70 21.99
CA GLN A 153 -1.11 3.86 23.04
C GLN A 153 -0.01 2.90 23.51
N GLU A 154 0.22 2.82 24.83
CA GLU A 154 1.11 1.85 25.45
C GLU A 154 0.24 0.79 26.11
N ASP A 155 -0.37 -0.08 25.32
CA ASP A 155 -1.18 -1.18 25.85
C ASP A 155 -0.36 -2.48 25.87
N GLU A 156 -0.65 -3.34 26.86
CA GLU A 156 -0.03 -4.66 26.96
C GLU A 156 -0.44 -5.48 25.73
N GLN A 157 0.56 -5.96 25.01
CA GLN A 157 0.38 -6.68 23.76
C GLN A 157 -0.18 -8.09 24.02
N GLU A 158 -1.50 -8.18 24.23
CA GLU A 158 -2.21 -9.46 24.44
C GLU A 158 -2.47 -10.21 23.12
N THR A 159 -2.35 -9.51 21.98
CA THR A 159 -2.60 -10.08 20.65
C THR A 159 -1.39 -9.94 19.74
N CYS A 160 -1.34 -10.72 18.65
CA CYS A 160 -0.33 -10.52 17.60
C CYS A 160 -0.57 -9.27 16.75
N ALA A 161 -1.69 -8.56 16.96
CA ALA A 161 -1.86 -7.23 16.39
C ALA A 161 -0.94 -6.26 17.14
N LEU A 162 -0.25 -5.40 16.39
CA LEU A 162 0.62 -4.40 16.98
C LEU A 162 -0.22 -3.16 17.30
N GLU A 163 -0.84 -3.13 18.48
CA GLU A 163 -1.77 -2.06 18.90
C GLU A 163 -1.13 -0.66 18.91
N ASN A 164 0.17 -0.62 19.17
CA ASN A 164 0.95 0.61 19.17
C ASN A 164 1.27 1.07 17.73
N TYR A 165 0.80 0.38 16.69
CA TYR A 165 1.12 0.67 15.30
C TYR A 165 -0.10 0.56 14.37
N THR A 166 -0.18 1.47 13.41
CA THR A 166 -1.18 1.45 12.34
C THR A 166 -0.58 1.89 11.00
N VAL A 167 -1.39 1.90 9.95
CA VAL A 167 -0.95 2.28 8.61
C VAL A 167 -1.71 3.52 8.12
N GLY A 168 -0.97 4.50 7.62
CA GLY A 168 -1.51 5.63 6.87
C GLY A 168 -1.13 5.58 5.40
N ILE A 169 -1.98 6.15 4.55
CA ILE A 169 -1.74 6.25 3.12
C ILE A 169 -1.10 7.60 2.84
N PRO A 170 0.22 7.65 2.55
CA PRO A 170 0.84 8.90 2.18
C PRO A 170 0.29 9.36 0.83
N GLU A 171 0.15 10.66 0.66
CA GLU A 171 -0.13 11.38 -0.58
C GLU A 171 0.87 12.53 -0.66
N ILE A 172 1.39 12.81 -1.85
CA ILE A 172 2.38 13.87 -2.05
C ILE A 172 1.59 15.00 -2.69
N ASN A 173 1.53 16.12 -1.99
CA ASN A 173 0.98 17.36 -2.49
C ASN A 173 2.13 18.20 -3.04
N ASP A 174 2.22 18.24 -4.36
CA ASP A 174 3.27 18.97 -5.07
C ASP A 174 3.11 20.49 -4.98
N GLU A 175 1.90 21.01 -4.73
CA GLU A 175 1.65 22.45 -4.64
C GLU A 175 2.34 23.07 -3.42
N ASP A 176 2.24 22.39 -2.27
CA ASP A 176 2.79 22.85 -1.00
C ASP A 176 4.08 22.14 -0.58
N SER A 177 4.58 21.21 -1.42
CA SER A 177 5.71 20.33 -1.06
C SER A 177 5.48 19.60 0.27
N ARG A 178 4.26 19.07 0.46
CA ARG A 178 3.85 18.35 1.67
C ARG A 178 3.51 16.90 1.40
N ILE A 179 3.68 16.05 2.41
CA ILE A 179 3.22 14.67 2.38
C ILE A 179 2.04 14.56 3.33
N ASP A 180 0.84 14.51 2.77
CA ASP A 180 -0.41 14.34 3.52
C ASP A 180 -0.62 12.86 3.81
N ILE A 181 -0.91 12.50 5.05
CA ILE A 181 -1.22 11.12 5.43
C ILE A 181 -2.73 10.98 5.60
N TRP A 182 -3.30 9.97 4.96
CA TRP A 182 -4.72 9.65 4.99
C TRP A 182 -5.00 8.33 5.70
N PRO A 183 -6.17 8.15 6.31
CA PRO A 183 -6.57 6.83 6.81
C PRO A 183 -6.81 5.85 5.66
N VAL A 184 -6.52 4.57 5.90
CA VAL A 184 -6.81 3.47 4.95
C VAL A 184 -8.30 3.42 4.63
N VAL A 185 -9.14 3.63 5.64
CA VAL A 185 -10.59 3.56 5.55
C VAL A 185 -11.19 4.88 6.06
N ALA A 186 -12.13 5.45 5.31
CA ALA A 186 -12.84 6.67 5.68
C ALA A 186 -14.31 6.60 5.27
N GLU A 187 -15.16 7.43 5.89
CA GLU A 187 -16.48 7.72 5.36
C GLU A 187 -16.32 8.54 4.06
N LEU A 188 -17.10 8.22 3.01
CA LEU A 188 -17.00 8.95 1.74
C LEU A 188 -17.64 10.35 1.85
N VAL A 189 -18.79 10.43 2.52
CA VAL A 189 -19.50 11.68 2.82
C VAL A 189 -19.82 11.68 4.30
N GLU A 190 -19.27 12.65 5.01
CA GLU A 190 -19.45 12.76 6.46
C GLU A 190 -20.94 12.83 6.83
N GLY A 191 -21.35 11.97 7.76
CA GLY A 191 -22.73 11.92 8.24
C GLY A 191 -23.71 11.27 7.28
N SER A 192 -23.24 10.62 6.20
CA SER A 192 -24.08 9.81 5.31
C SER A 192 -24.69 8.61 6.00
N TYR A 193 -23.98 8.06 6.99
CA TYR A 193 -24.45 6.92 7.79
C TYR A 193 -25.63 7.29 8.71
N SER A 194 -25.67 8.53 9.19
CA SER A 194 -26.74 9.01 10.07
C SER A 194 -28.07 9.03 9.33
N LEU A 195 -29.14 8.60 10.00
CA LEU A 195 -30.52 8.70 9.49
C LEU A 195 -31.11 10.10 9.66
N GLU A 196 -30.41 10.99 10.37
CA GLU A 196 -30.78 12.39 10.44
C GLU A 196 -30.40 13.10 9.13
N PRO A 197 -31.27 13.97 8.58
CA PRO A 197 -30.94 14.73 7.40
C PRO A 197 -29.78 15.69 7.70
N SER A 198 -28.56 15.33 7.29
CA SER A 198 -27.42 16.23 7.31
C SER A 198 -27.60 17.26 6.18
N GLY A 199 -27.78 18.52 6.55
CA GLY A 199 -27.95 19.60 5.59
C GLY A 199 -26.68 19.76 4.75
N GLY A 200 -26.73 19.33 3.48
CA GLY A 200 -25.63 19.55 2.52
C GLY A 200 -25.17 18.31 1.74
N SER A 201 -25.59 17.10 2.12
CA SER A 201 -25.23 15.87 1.39
C SER A 201 -26.18 15.59 0.22
N SER A 202 -25.63 15.21 -0.94
CA SER A 202 -26.39 14.65 -2.08
C SER A 202 -26.72 13.17 -1.90
N ILE A 203 -26.13 12.51 -0.90
CA ILE A 203 -26.38 11.12 -0.55
C ILE A 203 -27.52 11.07 0.48
N PRO A 204 -28.54 10.23 0.28
CA PRO A 204 -29.62 10.05 1.24
C PRO A 204 -29.08 9.67 2.63
N PRO A 205 -29.64 10.23 3.71
CA PRO A 205 -29.31 9.80 5.06
C PRO A 205 -29.63 8.32 5.25
N GLY A 206 -28.92 7.66 6.17
CA GLY A 206 -29.02 6.22 6.39
C GLY A 206 -28.34 5.40 5.31
N THR A 207 -27.26 5.90 4.72
CA THR A 207 -26.46 5.15 3.76
C THR A 207 -25.07 4.93 4.33
N ALA A 208 -24.64 3.68 4.48
CA ALA A 208 -23.26 3.36 4.79
C ALA A 208 -22.39 3.65 3.57
N THR A 209 -21.59 4.73 3.60
CA THR A 209 -20.64 5.05 2.54
C THR A 209 -19.21 4.86 3.03
N LEU A 210 -18.44 4.08 2.28
CA LEU A 210 -17.08 3.69 2.63
C LEU A 210 -16.13 4.02 1.49
N LEU A 211 -14.97 4.56 1.84
CA LEU A 211 -13.83 4.76 0.96
C LEU A 211 -12.63 3.99 1.52
N ILE A 212 -12.04 3.12 0.70
CA ILE A 212 -10.80 2.41 1.01
C ILE A 212 -9.70 2.93 0.09
N ARG A 213 -8.55 3.29 0.65
CA ARG A 213 -7.36 3.78 -0.07
C ARG A 213 -6.25 2.72 -0.05
N TYR A 214 -5.68 2.44 -1.21
CA TYR A 214 -4.53 1.56 -1.38
C TYR A 214 -3.41 2.26 -2.14
N PRO A 215 -2.19 2.38 -1.57
CA PRO A 215 -1.07 2.97 -2.27
C PRO A 215 -0.48 1.92 -3.21
N PHE A 216 -0.74 2.06 -4.50
CA PHE A 216 -0.12 1.22 -5.53
C PHE A 216 1.21 1.84 -5.96
N GLN A 217 2.28 1.04 -5.93
CA GLN A 217 3.60 1.42 -6.45
C GLN A 217 4.01 0.50 -7.59
N ALA A 218 4.33 1.12 -8.73
CA ALA A 218 4.84 0.42 -9.89
C ALA A 218 6.32 0.08 -9.68
N VAL A 219 6.71 -1.15 -10.00
CA VAL A 219 8.08 -1.63 -9.79
C VAL A 219 8.98 -1.21 -10.95
N ALA A 220 8.38 -1.06 -12.14
CA ALA A 220 9.11 -0.73 -13.36
C ALA A 220 9.15 0.78 -13.68
N LEU A 221 8.39 1.60 -12.95
CA LEU A 221 8.21 3.02 -13.26
C LEU A 221 8.72 3.88 -12.11
N THR A 222 9.37 4.98 -12.46
CA THR A 222 9.93 5.95 -11.51
C THR A 222 9.02 7.15 -11.37
N ALA A 223 8.97 7.75 -10.19
CA ALA A 223 8.29 9.02 -9.97
C ALA A 223 9.13 10.19 -10.50
N TRP A 224 8.46 11.20 -11.06
CA TRP A 224 9.07 12.40 -11.60
C TRP A 224 8.30 13.63 -11.13
N ARG A 225 9.01 14.75 -10.97
CA ARG A 225 8.44 16.09 -10.77
C ARG A 225 8.97 17.04 -11.83
N VAL A 226 8.24 18.12 -12.10
CA VAL A 226 8.69 19.18 -13.00
C VAL A 226 9.33 20.29 -12.15
N VAL A 227 10.63 20.53 -12.33
CA VAL A 227 11.36 21.61 -11.68
C VAL A 227 11.96 22.49 -12.77
N ASP A 228 11.61 23.78 -12.76
CA ASP A 228 12.05 24.76 -13.77
C ASP A 228 11.77 24.32 -15.22
N GLY A 229 10.66 23.62 -15.44
CA GLY A 229 10.27 23.10 -16.76
C GLY A 229 10.98 21.81 -17.19
N PHE A 230 11.80 21.20 -16.32
CA PHE A 230 12.48 19.95 -16.58
C PHE A 230 11.92 18.81 -15.72
N ASN A 231 11.75 17.62 -16.31
CA ASN A 231 11.40 16.41 -15.58
C ASN A 231 12.62 15.93 -14.79
N GLN A 232 12.51 15.92 -13.47
CA GLN A 232 13.51 15.39 -12.56
C GLN A 232 12.93 14.20 -11.80
N PRO A 233 13.67 13.08 -11.66
CA PRO A 233 13.19 11.96 -10.87
C PRO A 233 13.08 12.40 -9.41
N LEU A 234 12.03 11.96 -8.74
CA LEU A 234 11.84 12.25 -7.32
C LEU A 234 12.86 11.42 -6.54
N LEU A 235 13.74 12.07 -5.79
CA LEU A 235 14.81 11.38 -5.07
C LEU A 235 14.22 10.69 -3.83
N ALA A 236 14.78 9.55 -3.46
CA ALA A 236 14.39 8.85 -2.23
C ALA A 236 14.98 9.48 -0.97
N SER A 237 15.84 10.50 -1.10
CA SER A 237 16.51 11.17 0.01
C SER A 237 15.50 11.83 0.95
N GLU A 238 15.72 11.68 2.26
CA GLU A 238 14.91 12.34 3.30
C GLU A 238 15.13 13.87 3.32
N ASN A 239 16.20 14.35 2.70
CA ASN A 239 16.53 15.77 2.59
C ASN A 239 15.87 16.47 1.39
N ASP A 240 14.91 15.84 0.72
CA ASP A 240 14.26 16.40 -0.49
C ASP A 240 13.27 17.55 -0.17
N GLY A 241 13.29 18.08 1.06
CA GLY A 241 12.60 19.30 1.48
C GLY A 241 11.10 19.17 1.78
N TYR A 242 10.53 17.98 1.61
CA TYR A 242 9.10 17.76 1.87
C TYR A 242 8.79 17.73 3.38
N GLN A 243 7.81 18.51 3.79
CA GLN A 243 7.28 18.47 5.17
C GLN A 243 6.14 17.45 5.27
N THR A 244 6.17 16.60 6.28
CA THR A 244 5.08 15.65 6.55
C THR A 244 3.94 16.33 7.30
N ALA A 245 2.71 16.15 6.83
CA ALA A 245 1.50 16.69 7.41
C ALA A 245 0.52 15.56 7.73
N PHE A 246 0.06 15.51 8.98
CA PHE A 246 -0.95 14.56 9.41
C PHE A 246 -2.31 15.26 9.38
N ARG A 247 -3.33 14.60 8.85
CA ARG A 247 -4.72 15.06 9.04
C ARG A 247 -5.14 14.86 10.48
N GLU A 248 -5.96 15.78 11.00
CA GLU A 248 -6.50 15.74 12.36
C GLU A 248 -7.23 14.41 12.67
N ASP A 249 -7.84 13.78 11.65
CA ASP A 249 -8.53 12.49 11.74
C ASP A 249 -7.60 11.29 12.05
N LEU A 250 -6.28 11.50 11.97
CA LEU A 250 -5.23 10.55 12.36
C LEU A 250 -4.53 10.96 13.67
N ALA A 251 -4.87 12.11 14.26
CA ALA A 251 -3.94 12.88 15.08
C ALA A 251 -3.91 12.58 16.58
N GLU A 252 -4.71 11.66 17.11
CA GLU A 252 -4.49 11.22 18.51
C GLU A 252 -3.37 10.19 18.55
N GLY A 253 -2.23 10.58 19.12
CA GLY A 253 -1.11 9.68 19.46
C GLY A 253 -0.19 9.29 18.31
N VAL A 254 -0.49 9.69 17.07
CA VAL A 254 0.23 9.18 15.90
C VAL A 254 1.58 9.86 15.64
N ALA A 255 2.68 9.17 15.95
CA ALA A 255 4.05 9.58 15.61
C ALA A 255 4.62 8.72 14.47
N THR A 256 5.41 9.30 13.56
CA THR A 256 6.21 8.48 12.65
C THR A 256 7.33 7.82 13.43
N LEU A 257 7.46 6.50 13.30
CA LEU A 257 8.66 5.79 13.74
C LEU A 257 9.91 6.42 13.13
N ASP A 258 10.92 6.65 13.97
CA ASP A 258 12.30 6.70 13.52
C ASP A 258 12.70 5.29 13.09
N ALA A 259 12.34 4.91 11.87
CA ALA A 259 12.87 3.71 11.24
C ALA A 259 14.32 3.98 10.85
N LEU A 260 15.20 3.98 11.86
CA LEU A 260 16.63 3.78 11.70
C LEU A 260 16.86 2.47 10.94
N ASP A 261 17.51 2.58 9.78
CA ASP A 261 18.03 1.47 8.98
C ASP A 261 17.05 0.29 8.80
N ALA A 262 16.06 0.45 7.91
CA ALA A 262 15.37 -0.68 7.29
C ALA A 262 16.41 -1.54 6.51
N ARG A 263 17.16 -2.37 7.23
CA ARG A 263 18.05 -3.38 6.67
C ARG A 263 17.22 -4.58 6.26
N GLN A 264 17.18 -4.77 4.93
CA GLN A 264 17.15 -6.07 4.25
C GLN A 264 15.93 -6.96 4.56
N SER A 265 14.88 -6.83 3.75
CA SER A 265 13.78 -7.80 3.68
C SER A 265 13.93 -8.71 2.45
N ASP A 266 13.78 -10.03 2.66
CA ASP A 266 13.90 -11.08 1.64
C ASP A 266 12.55 -11.51 1.04
N GLY A 267 11.44 -10.79 1.34
CA GLY A 267 10.08 -11.31 1.11
C GLY A 267 9.13 -10.53 0.19
N GLY A 268 9.48 -9.35 -0.32
CA GLY A 268 8.59 -8.53 -1.18
C GLY A 268 8.82 -8.69 -2.68
N LEU A 269 7.96 -8.13 -3.54
CA LEU A 269 8.30 -7.92 -4.96
C LEU A 269 9.51 -6.97 -5.04
N GLN A 270 10.70 -7.54 -5.28
CA GLN A 270 11.97 -6.83 -5.29
C GLN A 270 12.20 -6.18 -6.66
N ALA A 271 12.27 -4.85 -6.72
CA ALA A 271 13.00 -4.19 -7.80
C ALA A 271 14.49 -4.48 -7.58
N TYR A 272 15.06 -5.40 -8.36
CA TYR A 272 16.50 -5.67 -8.39
C TYR A 272 17.26 -4.46 -8.95
N ALA A 273 17.36 -3.40 -8.15
CA ALA A 273 18.35 -2.38 -8.34
C ALA A 273 19.47 -2.64 -7.33
N GLN A 274 20.39 -3.54 -7.70
CA GLN A 274 21.69 -3.54 -7.05
C GLN A 274 22.32 -2.16 -7.32
N ASN A 275 22.20 -1.24 -6.37
CA ASN A 275 23.34 -0.36 -6.14
C ASN A 275 24.53 -1.31 -5.91
N GLY A 276 25.71 -1.00 -6.45
CA GLY A 276 26.92 -1.86 -6.45
C GLY A 276 27.47 -2.25 -5.06
N LEU A 277 26.63 -2.20 -4.02
CA LEU A 277 26.81 -2.50 -2.61
C LEU A 277 25.92 -3.65 -2.11
N GLY A 278 25.12 -4.30 -2.96
CA GLY A 278 24.34 -5.49 -2.57
C GLY A 278 23.12 -5.23 -1.68
N LYS A 279 22.54 -4.02 -1.71
CA LYS A 279 21.35 -3.66 -0.93
C LYS A 279 20.06 -3.94 -1.72
N THR A 280 19.10 -4.64 -1.11
CA THR A 280 17.72 -4.78 -1.60
C THR A 280 16.89 -3.61 -1.10
N LEU A 281 16.12 -2.98 -2.01
CA LEU A 281 15.28 -1.82 -1.70
C LEU A 281 13.81 -2.24 -1.76
N PRO A 282 13.05 -2.19 -0.66
CA PRO A 282 11.66 -2.61 -0.67
C PRO A 282 10.81 -1.61 -1.45
N VAL A 283 9.94 -2.11 -2.32
CA VAL A 283 9.06 -1.25 -3.12
C VAL A 283 8.18 -0.40 -2.23
N TYR A 284 7.62 -0.94 -1.13
CA TYR A 284 6.80 -0.22 -0.14
C TYR A 284 7.59 0.22 1.11
N GLY A 285 8.93 0.20 1.04
CA GLY A 285 9.79 0.42 2.21
C GLY A 285 9.97 1.88 2.60
N GLY A 286 10.75 2.09 3.66
CA GLY A 286 11.11 3.40 4.20
C GLY A 286 10.07 3.98 5.15
N ARG A 287 10.47 5.01 5.92
CA ARG A 287 9.68 5.61 7.02
C ARG A 287 8.22 5.92 6.66
N LEU A 288 8.01 6.46 5.46
CA LEU A 288 6.68 6.87 4.99
C LEU A 288 6.03 5.83 4.07
N GLY A 289 6.59 4.62 3.95
CA GLY A 289 6.10 3.59 3.02
C GLY A 289 6.14 4.02 1.55
N LEU A 290 7.01 4.98 1.22
CA LEU A 290 7.09 5.59 -0.10
C LEU A 290 7.99 4.83 -1.07
N GLY A 291 8.68 3.81 -0.58
CA GLY A 291 9.52 2.98 -1.42
C GLY A 291 10.82 3.61 -1.85
N VAL A 292 11.70 2.74 -2.32
CA VAL A 292 12.94 3.15 -2.99
C VAL A 292 13.18 2.24 -4.19
N GLN A 293 13.59 2.83 -5.30
CA GLN A 293 14.02 2.16 -6.52
C GLN A 293 15.39 2.70 -6.91
N GLY A 294 16.34 1.81 -7.25
CA GLY A 294 17.63 2.24 -7.78
C GLY A 294 17.57 2.42 -9.30
N VAL A 295 18.04 3.57 -9.78
CA VAL A 295 18.09 3.92 -11.21
C VAL A 295 19.44 4.57 -11.50
N LEU A 296 20.23 3.93 -12.37
CA LEU A 296 21.55 4.43 -12.79
C LEU A 296 22.47 4.82 -11.60
N GLY A 297 22.43 4.02 -10.52
CA GLY A 297 23.23 4.25 -9.31
C GLY A 297 22.71 5.35 -8.39
N ARG A 298 21.48 5.84 -8.60
CA ARG A 298 20.78 6.77 -7.71
C ARG A 298 19.55 6.10 -7.11
N GLU A 299 19.20 6.46 -5.89
CA GLU A 299 17.97 6.03 -5.22
C GLU A 299 16.86 7.05 -5.50
N VAL A 300 15.81 6.60 -6.20
CA VAL A 300 14.64 7.39 -6.60
C VAL A 300 13.39 6.74 -6.06
N ARG A 301 12.28 7.48 -6.02
CA ARG A 301 10.99 6.91 -5.60
C ARG A 301 10.31 6.19 -6.77
N PRO A 302 9.66 5.04 -6.53
CA PRO A 302 8.82 4.40 -7.52
C PRO A 302 7.62 5.28 -7.86
N TYR A 303 7.10 5.15 -9.08
CA TYR A 303 5.85 5.78 -9.48
C TYR A 303 4.71 5.24 -8.63
N ARG A 304 3.88 6.15 -8.10
CA ARG A 304 2.82 5.83 -7.16
C ARG A 304 1.48 6.39 -7.62
N ARG A 305 0.42 5.62 -7.37
CA ARG A 305 -0.98 6.07 -7.43
C ARG A 305 -1.72 5.56 -6.21
N VAL A 306 -2.72 6.32 -5.75
CA VAL A 306 -3.67 5.80 -4.77
C VAL A 306 -4.84 5.19 -5.54
N ILE A 307 -5.04 3.89 -5.40
CA ILE A 307 -6.24 3.21 -5.88
C ILE A 307 -7.29 3.36 -4.80
N THR A 308 -8.42 3.96 -5.15
CA THR A 308 -9.55 4.11 -4.25
C THR A 308 -10.67 3.16 -4.65
N ALA A 309 -11.23 2.47 -3.68
CA ALA A 309 -12.49 1.76 -3.85
C ALA A 309 -13.55 2.40 -2.97
N GLN A 310 -14.75 2.52 -3.52
CA GLN A 310 -15.88 3.08 -2.81
C GLN A 310 -17.09 2.17 -2.93
N ALA A 311 -17.89 2.15 -1.87
CA ALA A 311 -19.15 1.45 -1.86
C ALA A 311 -20.17 2.23 -1.04
N MET A 312 -21.43 2.07 -1.42
CA MET A 312 -22.57 2.57 -0.69
C MET A 312 -23.56 1.42 -0.50
N ALA A 313 -24.12 1.31 0.68
CA ALA A 313 -25.21 0.40 0.97
C ALA A 313 -26.27 1.14 1.81
N PRO A 314 -27.55 1.09 1.42
CA PRO A 314 -28.61 1.65 2.25
C PRO A 314 -28.70 0.85 3.55
N ARG A 315 -28.85 1.54 4.68
CA ARG A 315 -29.05 0.92 5.98
C ARG A 315 -30.41 0.23 6.00
N GLU A 316 -30.42 -1.04 6.37
CA GLU A 316 -31.68 -1.77 6.58
C GLU A 316 -32.04 -1.62 8.05
N VAL A 317 -32.86 -0.62 8.39
CA VAL A 317 -33.44 -0.56 9.73
C VAL A 317 -34.60 -1.53 9.76
N ILE A 318 -34.37 -2.72 10.33
CA ILE A 318 -35.47 -3.62 10.67
C ILE A 318 -36.17 -2.98 11.85
N GLY A 319 -37.17 -2.14 11.56
CA GLY A 319 -38.07 -1.62 12.59
C GLY A 319 -38.63 -2.82 13.33
N ALA A 320 -38.19 -3.04 14.56
CA ALA A 320 -38.84 -3.97 15.47
C ALA A 320 -40.31 -3.56 15.48
N GLY A 321 -41.15 -4.35 14.81
CA GLY A 321 -42.55 -4.04 14.62
C GLY A 321 -43.12 -3.74 15.99
N SER A 322 -43.44 -2.47 16.24
CA SER A 322 -44.32 -2.11 17.32
C SER A 322 -45.60 -2.90 17.04
N ASN A 323 -45.87 -3.91 17.87
CA ASN A 323 -47.17 -4.57 17.89
C ASN A 323 -48.22 -3.47 18.07
N LEU A 324 -48.87 -3.10 16.98
CA LEU A 324 -50.12 -2.35 16.94
C LEU A 324 -51.26 -3.36 16.98
#